data_AF-V4JMF5-F1
#
_entry.id   AF-V4JMF5-F1
#
_cell.length_a   1.000
_cell.length_b   1.000
_cell.length_c   1.000
_cell.angle_alpha   90.00
_cell.angle_beta   90.00
_cell.angle_gamma   90.00
#
_symmetry.space_group_name_H-M   'P 1'
#
loop_
_entity.id
_entity.type
_entity.pdbx_description
1 polymer ?
#
loop_
_entity_poly.entity_id
_entity_poly.type
_entity_poly.pdbx_seq_one_letter_code
_entity_poly.pdbx_strand_id
1 'polypeptide(L)'
;MKGNEPLGPPQGLIEIEGLAMNGLLESFELKDCKKPKGYKYIEARSKGGRTLRTGCMSDEDARRQAAVLNLYMRQWSSLIVQGGEGQ
;
A
#
# COMPACT_ATOMS: atom_id res chain seq x y z
N MET A 1 -31.03 11.23 0.72
CA MET A 1 -30.30 10.05 1.23
C MET A 1 -29.28 9.66 0.17
N LYS A 2 -27.98 9.90 0.38
CA LYS A 2 -26.96 9.48 -0.59
C LYS A 2 -26.61 8.02 -0.29
N GLY A 3 -26.99 7.15 -1.22
CA GLY A 3 -26.81 5.70 -1.13
C GLY A 3 -25.34 5.31 -1.08
N ASN A 4 -25.11 4.18 -0.40
CA ASN A 4 -23.84 3.48 -0.35
C ASN A 4 -23.28 3.29 -1.76
N GLU A 5 -22.21 4.01 -2.10
CA GLU A 5 -21.36 3.64 -3.22
C GLU A 5 -20.79 2.25 -2.95
N PRO A 6 -20.64 1.39 -3.98
CA PRO A 6 -20.02 0.09 -3.79
C PRO A 6 -18.61 0.32 -3.25
N LEU A 7 -18.23 -0.43 -2.21
CA LEU A 7 -16.84 -0.57 -1.79
C LEU A 7 -16.09 -1.25 -2.94
N GLY A 8 -15.68 -0.46 -3.95
CA GLY A 8 -14.76 -0.91 -4.98
C GLY A 8 -13.47 -1.41 -4.33
N PRO A 9 -12.61 -2.13 -5.09
CA PRO A 9 -11.29 -2.50 -4.59
C PRO A 9 -10.63 -1.23 -3.99
N PRO A 10 -9.93 -1.32 -2.84
CA PRO A 10 -9.44 -0.12 -2.17
C PRO A 10 -8.65 0.71 -3.17
N GLN A 11 -9.19 1.87 -3.56
CA GLN A 11 -8.62 2.70 -4.62
C GLN A 11 -7.14 2.91 -4.30
N GLY A 12 -6.23 2.70 -5.25
CA GLY A 12 -4.79 2.86 -5.02
C GLY A 12 -4.06 1.64 -4.43
N LEU A 13 -4.74 0.58 -3.98
CA LEU A 13 -4.06 -0.63 -3.47
C LEU A 13 -3.23 -1.32 -4.55
N ILE A 14 -3.81 -1.57 -5.73
CA ILE A 14 -3.10 -2.21 -6.86
C ILE A 14 -1.85 -1.41 -7.26
N GLU A 15 -1.93 -0.08 -7.27
CA GLU A 15 -0.79 0.77 -7.60
C GLU A 15 0.29 0.72 -6.51
N ILE A 16 -0.09 0.76 -5.24
CA ILE A 16 0.84 0.65 -4.10
C ILE A 16 1.54 -0.72 -4.09
N GLU A 17 0.79 -1.82 -4.30
CA GLU A 17 1.36 -3.16 -4.41
C GLU A 17 2.31 -3.28 -5.60
N GLY A 18 1.93 -2.77 -6.77
CA GLY A 18 2.80 -2.76 -7.95
C GLY A 18 4.11 -1.99 -7.70
N LEU A 19 4.05 -0.87 -7.00
CA LEU A 19 5.26 -0.13 -6.59
C LEU A 19 6.11 -0.93 -5.61
N ALA A 20 5.50 -1.62 -4.64
CA ALA A 20 6.22 -2.43 -3.66
C ALA A 20 6.90 -3.63 -4.34
N MET A 21 6.16 -4.35 -5.18
CA MET A 21 6.66 -5.48 -5.95
C MET A 21 7.83 -5.09 -6.83
N ASN A 22 7.83 -3.89 -7.43
CA ASN A 22 8.88 -3.45 -8.35
C ASN A 22 10.03 -2.70 -7.64
N GLY A 23 10.05 -2.67 -6.30
CA GLY A 23 11.08 -1.98 -5.52
C GLY A 23 11.07 -0.45 -5.64
N LEU A 24 9.94 0.12 -6.09
CA LEU A 24 9.72 1.57 -6.28
C LEU A 24 8.97 2.22 -5.10
N LEU A 25 8.44 1.43 -4.18
CA LEU A 25 7.88 1.92 -2.93
C LEU A 25 8.99 2.16 -1.91
N GLU A 26 9.02 3.35 -1.33
CA GLU A 26 10.02 3.76 -0.33
C GLU A 26 9.57 3.41 1.10
N SER A 27 8.31 3.72 1.42
CA SER A 27 7.72 3.46 2.75
C SER A 27 6.20 3.43 2.68
N PHE A 28 5.59 2.86 3.72
CA PHE A 28 4.14 2.96 3.95
C PHE A 28 3.80 2.94 5.44
N GLU A 29 2.63 3.48 5.78
CA GLU A 29 2.08 3.51 7.13
C GLU A 29 0.58 3.18 7.12
N LEU A 30 0.10 2.55 8.20
CA LEU A 30 -1.33 2.41 8.47
C LEU A 30 -1.84 3.63 9.24
N LYS A 31 -2.83 4.32 8.68
CA LYS A 31 -3.44 5.52 9.28
C LYS A 31 -4.92 5.32 9.52
N ASP A 32 -5.44 5.97 10.56
CA ASP A 32 -6.86 5.87 10.89
C ASP A 32 -7.71 6.71 9.94
N CYS A 33 -8.80 6.11 9.48
CA CYS A 33 -9.84 6.83 8.76
C CYS A 33 -10.68 7.66 9.73
N LYS A 34 -11.13 8.83 9.27
CA LYS A 34 -12.10 9.64 10.05
C LYS A 34 -13.44 8.93 10.21
N LYS A 35 -13.90 8.25 9.15
CA LYS A 35 -15.12 7.43 9.10
C LYS A 35 -14.92 6.28 8.09
N PRO A 36 -15.40 5.06 8.36
CA PRO A 36 -15.97 4.58 9.64
C PRO A 36 -14.91 4.55 10.75
N LYS A 37 -15.34 4.61 12.03
CA LYS A 37 -14.41 4.48 13.17
C LYS A 37 -13.82 3.06 13.20
N GLY A 38 -12.53 2.96 13.47
CA GLY A 38 -11.81 1.68 13.50
C GLY A 38 -11.35 1.18 12.12
N TYR A 39 -11.69 1.90 11.04
CA TYR A 39 -11.16 1.63 9.71
C TYR A 39 -9.83 2.35 9.52
N LYS A 40 -9.00 1.78 8.66
CA LYS A 40 -7.67 2.30 8.35
C LYS A 40 -7.49 2.42 6.84
N TYR A 41 -6.55 3.26 6.44
CA TYR A 41 -6.03 3.33 5.08
C TYR A 41 -4.51 3.23 5.12
N ILE A 42 -3.92 2.81 4.01
CA ILE A 42 -2.48 2.83 3.83
C ILE A 42 -2.11 4.18 3.20
N GLU A 43 -1.17 4.89 3.81
CA GLU A 43 -0.46 6.00 3.16
C GLU A 43 0.92 5.51 2.77
N ALA A 44 1.27 5.62 1.50
CA ALA A 44 2.53 5.11 0.97
C ALA A 44 3.29 6.20 0.21
N ARG A 45 4.62 6.14 0.25
CA ARG A 45 5.52 7.05 -0.47
C ARG A 45 6.30 6.25 -1.51
N SER A 46 6.28 6.71 -2.76
CA SER A 46 7.16 6.18 -3.80
C SER A 46 8.55 6.82 -3.74
N LYS A 47 9.56 6.13 -4.27
CA LYS A 47 10.93 6.68 -4.43
C LYS A 47 10.99 7.94 -5.29
N GLY A 48 9.96 8.21 -6.09
CA GLY A 48 9.80 9.46 -6.85
C GLY A 48 9.17 10.61 -6.05
N GLY A 49 8.98 10.46 -4.74
CA GLY A 49 8.41 11.48 -3.85
C GLY A 49 6.89 11.61 -3.89
N ARG A 50 6.19 10.74 -4.63
CA ARG A 50 4.72 10.78 -4.72
C ARG A 50 4.10 10.05 -3.53
N THR A 51 3.14 10.69 -2.87
CA THR A 51 2.30 10.05 -1.84
C THR A 51 1.03 9.49 -2.44
N LEU A 52 0.74 8.23 -2.11
CA LEU A 52 -0.44 7.49 -2.53
C LEU A 52 -1.22 7.06 -1.29
N ARG A 53 -2.54 6.93 -1.43
CA ARG A 53 -3.42 6.50 -0.35
C ARG A 53 -4.40 5.46 -0.84
N THR A 54 -4.68 4.47 -0.01
CA THR A 54 -5.78 3.56 -0.26
C THR A 54 -7.13 4.16 0.12
N GLY A 55 -8.21 3.55 -0.34
CA GLY A 55 -9.50 3.65 0.34
C GLY A 55 -9.44 3.12 1.77
N CYS A 56 -10.43 3.51 2.59
CA CYS A 56 -10.61 2.99 3.94
C CYS A 56 -11.05 1.52 3.90
N MET A 57 -10.43 0.69 4.74
CA MET A 57 -10.74 -0.72 4.91
C MET A 57 -10.79 -1.10 6.40
N SER A 58 -11.32 -2.29 6.71
CA SER A 58 -11.37 -2.77 8.09
C SER A 58 -9.97 -2.89 8.70
N ASP A 59 -9.85 -2.88 10.03
CA ASP A 59 -8.53 -3.05 10.69
C ASP A 59 -7.87 -4.39 10.29
N GLU A 60 -8.66 -5.45 10.14
CA GLU A 60 -8.16 -6.77 9.70
C GLU A 60 -7.62 -6.71 8.27
N ASP A 61 -8.38 -6.14 7.34
CA ASP A 61 -7.95 -6.00 5.95
C ASP A 61 -6.69 -5.13 5.85
N ALA A 62 -6.66 -4.01 6.58
CA ALA A 62 -5.51 -3.11 6.59
C ALA A 62 -4.24 -3.79 7.09
N ARG A 63 -4.33 -4.59 8.16
CA ARG A 63 -3.22 -5.39 8.67
C ARG A 63 -2.77 -6.46 7.68
N ARG A 64 -3.73 -7.12 7.02
CA ARG A 64 -3.44 -8.11 5.97
C ARG A 64 -2.65 -7.48 4.82
N GLN A 65 -3.12 -6.35 4.31
CA GLN A 65 -2.42 -5.63 3.23
C GLN A 65 -1.04 -5.12 3.67
N ALA A 66 -0.91 -4.62 4.90
CA ALA A 66 0.38 -4.22 5.45
C ALA A 66 1.36 -5.40 5.56
N ALA A 67 0.90 -6.60 5.89
CA ALA A 67 1.75 -7.79 5.91
C ALA A 67 2.26 -8.14 4.51
N VAL A 68 1.38 -8.08 3.49
CA VAL A 68 1.74 -8.30 2.08
C VAL A 68 2.78 -7.26 1.60
N LEU A 69 2.55 -5.98 1.85
CA LEU A 69 3.49 -4.92 1.48
C LEU A 69 4.85 -5.07 2.18
N ASN A 70 4.86 -5.48 3.45
CA ASN A 70 6.11 -5.78 4.16
C ASN A 70 6.88 -6.94 3.51
N LEU A 71 6.19 -8.01 3.06
CA LEU A 71 6.83 -9.11 2.34
C LEU A 71 7.45 -8.61 1.04
N TYR A 72 6.73 -7.80 0.26
CA TYR A 72 7.28 -7.23 -0.97
C TYR A 72 8.50 -6.34 -0.70
N MET A 73 8.42 -5.45 0.27
CA MET A 73 9.49 -4.50 0.56
C MET A 73 10.72 -5.11 1.25
N ARG A 74 10.58 -6.25 1.97
CA ARG A 74 11.71 -6.87 2.68
C ARG A 74 12.34 -8.01 1.91
N GLN A 75 11.54 -8.81 1.19
CA GLN A 75 12.02 -10.03 0.55
C GLN A 75 12.11 -9.89 -0.97
N TRP A 76 11.14 -9.24 -1.62
CA TRP A 76 11.08 -9.21 -3.08
C TRP A 76 11.86 -8.04 -3.69
N SER A 77 11.74 -6.84 -3.13
CA SER A 77 12.43 -5.68 -3.69
C SER A 77 13.95 -5.81 -3.65
N SER A 78 14.51 -6.56 -2.70
CA SER A 78 15.96 -6.85 -2.66
C SER A 78 16.42 -7.69 -3.85
N LEU A 79 15.58 -8.59 -4.36
CA LEU A 79 15.88 -9.43 -5.53
C LEU A 79 15.83 -8.66 -6.85
N ILE A 80 15.03 -7.59 -6.92
CA ILE A 80 14.87 -6.78 -8.14
C ILE A 80 15.91 -5.67 -8.22
N VAL A 81 16.29 -5.09 -7.08
CA VAL A 81 17.32 -4.03 -7.02
C VAL A 81 18.72 -4.58 -7.33
N GLN A 82 18.94 -5.90 -7.24
CA GLN A 82 20.22 -6.55 -7.58
C GLN A 82 20.55 -6.64 -9.08
N GLY A 83 19.72 -6.09 -9.97
CA GLY A 83 20.02 -6.02 -11.42
C GLY A 83 21.09 -4.99 -11.82
N GLY A 84 21.86 -4.44 -10.87
CA GLY A 84 22.77 -3.32 -11.06
C GLY A 84 24.22 -3.54 -10.63
N GLU A 85 24.65 -4.77 -10.34
CA GLU A 85 26.08 -5.06 -10.12
C GLU A 85 26.55 -6.10 -11.15
N GLY A 86 26.75 -5.60 -12.37
CA GLY A 86 27.75 -6.17 -13.26
C GLY A 86 29.12 -5.62 -12.87
N GLN A 87 30.09 -6.54 -12.73
CA GLN A 87 31.53 -6.40 -12.41
C GLN A 87 31.91 -6.31 -10.93
#